data_AF-A0A3M1GE03-F1
#
_entry.id   AF-A0A3M1GE03-F1
#
_cell.length_a   1.000
_cell.length_b   1.000
_cell.length_c   1.000
_cell.angle_alpha   90.00
_cell.angle_beta   90.00
_cell.angle_gamma   90.00
#
_symmetry.space_group_name_H-M   'P 1'
#
loop_
_entity.id
_entity.type
_entity.pdbx_description
1 polymer ?
#
loop_
_entity_poly.entity_id
_entity_poly.type
_entity_poly.pdbx_seq_one_letter_code
_entity_poly.pdbx_strand_id
1 'polypeptide(L)'
;MVTPSDPLVLALPKGRILGEALPILAAAGIEPEAAFHDAQSRQLRFATSVPGLSIIRVRAFDVATFVAFGAAQLGIAGNDVLMEFDYAEIYAPVDLGIGRCRLSVAEPKALSETDDTRLWSHIRVATKYPNVTSRHFAARGVQAECIKLN
;
A
#
# COMPACT_ATOMS: atom_id res chain seq x y z
N MET A 1 30.24 -2.50 -9.86
CA MET A 1 29.85 -1.67 -11.02
C MET A 1 28.53 -2.21 -11.55
N VAL A 2 27.42 -1.53 -11.27
CA VAL A 2 26.13 -1.86 -11.90
C VAL A 2 26.17 -1.22 -13.29
N THR A 3 26.08 -2.03 -14.34
CA THR A 3 25.96 -1.54 -15.71
C THR A 3 24.58 -0.92 -15.91
N PRO A 4 24.45 0.22 -16.63
CA PRO A 4 23.15 0.79 -16.95
C PRO A 4 22.50 -0.02 -18.08
N SER A 5 21.71 -1.04 -17.74
CA SER A 5 20.90 -1.73 -18.76
C SER A 5 19.70 -2.54 -18.23
N ASP A 6 19.48 -2.67 -16.92
CA ASP A 6 18.30 -3.41 -16.45
C ASP A 6 17.07 -2.49 -16.46
N PRO A 7 16.00 -2.86 -17.18
CA PRO A 7 14.79 -2.04 -17.26
C PRO A 7 14.15 -1.94 -15.87
N LEU A 8 13.85 -0.70 -15.46
CA LEU A 8 13.17 -0.41 -14.21
C LEU A 8 11.66 -0.56 -14.37
N VAL A 9 11.04 -1.14 -13.36
CA VAL A 9 9.58 -1.26 -13.26
C VAL A 9 9.09 -0.50 -12.02
N LEU A 10 8.18 0.45 -12.24
CA LEU A 10 7.48 1.21 -11.21
C LEU A 10 6.08 0.65 -10.99
N ALA A 11 5.81 0.13 -9.80
CA ALA A 11 4.50 -0.35 -9.39
C ALA A 11 3.62 0.79 -8.88
N LEU A 12 2.49 1.03 -9.55
CA LEU A 12 1.49 2.00 -9.15
C LEU A 12 0.20 1.34 -8.65
N PRO A 13 -0.33 1.78 -7.50
CA PRO A 13 -1.57 1.27 -6.95
C PRO A 13 -2.75 1.85 -7.74
N LYS A 14 -3.74 1.02 -8.08
CA LYS A 14 -5.01 1.51 -8.66
C LYS A 14 -5.83 2.33 -7.64
N GLY A 15 -6.79 3.10 -8.15
CA GLY A 15 -7.79 3.80 -7.34
C GLY A 15 -7.34 5.22 -6.96
N ARG A 16 -7.74 5.67 -5.76
CA ARG A 16 -7.55 7.06 -5.30
C ARG A 16 -6.09 7.53 -5.41
N ILE A 17 -5.14 6.73 -4.93
CA ILE A 17 -3.71 7.08 -4.91
C ILE A 17 -3.18 7.34 -6.32
N LEU A 18 -3.67 6.62 -7.34
CA LEU A 18 -3.21 6.82 -8.72
C LEU A 18 -3.47 8.24 -9.22
N GLY A 19 -4.67 8.78 -8.94
CA GLY A 19 -5.04 10.14 -9.37
C GLY A 19 -4.15 11.21 -8.73
N GLU A 20 -3.74 11.01 -7.48
CA GLU A 20 -2.84 11.91 -6.76
C GLU A 20 -1.35 11.69 -7.15
N ALA A 21 -0.98 10.47 -7.56
CA ALA A 21 0.39 10.13 -7.95
C ALA A 21 0.78 10.61 -9.37
N LEU A 22 -0.17 10.62 -10.32
CA LEU A 22 0.11 11.02 -11.71
C LEU A 22 0.68 12.43 -11.85
N PRO A 23 0.15 13.48 -11.16
CA PRO A 23 0.76 14.81 -11.18
C PRO A 23 2.20 14.84 -10.64
N ILE A 24 2.51 14.02 -9.63
CA ILE A 24 3.87 13.93 -9.08
C ILE A 24 4.82 13.31 -10.11
N LEU A 25 4.38 12.25 -10.80
CA LEU A 25 5.16 11.63 -11.86
C LEU A 25 5.39 12.57 -13.04
N ALA A 26 4.35 13.31 -13.45
CA ALA A 26 4.46 14.32 -14.50
C ALA A 26 5.45 15.44 -14.11
N ALA A 27 5.42 15.91 -12.86
CA ALA A 27 6.39 16.88 -12.34
C ALA A 27 7.83 16.34 -12.34
N ALA A 28 8.00 15.01 -12.26
CA ALA A 28 9.28 14.32 -12.40
C ALA A 28 9.64 13.98 -13.87
N GLY A 29 8.83 14.40 -14.85
CA GLY A 29 9.04 14.12 -16.28
C GLY A 29 8.67 12.70 -16.72
N ILE A 30 7.95 11.95 -15.89
CA ILE A 30 7.52 10.57 -16.17
C ILE A 30 6.06 10.60 -16.62
N GLU A 31 5.83 10.37 -17.91
CA GLU A 31 4.51 10.31 -18.51
C GLU A 31 4.27 8.90 -19.06
N PRO A 32 3.21 8.19 -18.64
CA PRO A 32 2.89 6.89 -19.20
C PRO A 32 2.32 7.01 -20.63
N GLU A 33 2.42 5.93 -21.41
CA GLU A 33 1.79 5.88 -22.74
C GLU A 33 0.27 6.04 -22.69
N ALA A 34 -0.35 6.45 -23.81
CA ALA A 34 -1.79 6.75 -23.87
C ALA A 34 -2.71 5.60 -23.38
N ALA A 35 -2.32 4.35 -23.65
CA ALA A 35 -3.06 3.16 -23.22
C ALA A 35 -3.18 3.03 -21.69
N PHE A 36 -2.31 3.70 -20.92
CA PHE A 36 -2.37 3.71 -19.46
C PHE A 36 -3.65 4.36 -18.93
N HIS A 37 -4.13 5.40 -19.63
CA HIS A 37 -5.31 6.17 -19.26
C HIS A 37 -6.62 5.54 -19.76
N ASP A 38 -6.53 4.51 -20.61
CA ASP A 38 -7.70 3.77 -21.07
C ASP A 38 -8.19 2.81 -19.96
N ALA A 39 -9.40 3.06 -19.47
CA ALA A 39 -10.05 2.22 -18.46
C ALA A 39 -10.44 0.83 -18.98
N GLN A 40 -10.60 0.66 -20.30
CA GLN A 40 -10.93 -0.61 -20.95
C GLN A 40 -9.70 -1.43 -21.31
N SER A 41 -8.51 -0.82 -21.26
CA SER A 41 -7.26 -1.52 -21.52
C SER A 41 -7.04 -2.63 -20.49
N ARG A 42 -6.79 -3.84 -20.99
CA ARG A 42 -6.41 -5.02 -20.20
C ARG A 42 -4.90 -5.13 -19.99
N GLN A 43 -4.13 -4.20 -20.55
CA GLN A 43 -2.69 -4.15 -20.40
C GLN A 43 -2.33 -3.89 -18.92
N LEU A 44 -1.30 -4.57 -18.43
CA LEU A 44 -0.84 -4.43 -17.03
C LEU A 44 0.49 -3.70 -16.92
N ARG A 45 1.27 -3.65 -18.00
CA ARG A 45 2.59 -3.01 -18.09
C ARG A 45 2.59 -1.99 -19.22
N PHE A 46 3.04 -0.78 -18.93
CA PHE A 46 2.95 0.37 -19.82
C PHE A 46 4.33 1.00 -20.00
N ALA A 47 4.62 1.45 -21.22
CA ALA A 47 5.80 2.27 -21.48
C ALA A 47 5.65 3.67 -20.85
N THR A 48 6.77 4.37 -20.69
CA THR A 48 6.81 5.76 -20.24
C THR A 48 7.65 6.63 -21.19
N SER A 49 7.59 7.94 -21.00
CA SER A 49 8.46 8.93 -21.65
C SER A 49 9.96 8.71 -21.36
N VAL A 50 10.30 7.99 -20.30
CA VAL A 50 11.68 7.74 -19.87
C VAL A 50 12.17 6.39 -20.41
N PRO A 51 13.22 6.35 -21.25
CA PRO A 51 13.77 5.10 -21.77
C PRO A 51 14.21 4.16 -20.64
N GLY A 52 13.82 2.88 -20.75
CA GLY A 52 14.15 1.86 -19.75
C GLY A 52 13.27 1.88 -18.49
N LEU A 53 12.31 2.80 -18.37
CA LEU A 53 11.31 2.81 -17.30
C LEU A 53 9.94 2.37 -17.82
N SER A 54 9.35 1.39 -17.14
CA SER A 54 7.99 0.94 -17.39
C SER A 54 7.15 1.00 -16.11
N ILE A 55 5.85 1.16 -16.26
CA ILE A 55 4.91 1.23 -15.14
C ILE A 55 4.02 -0.01 -15.16
N ILE A 56 3.74 -0.59 -13.99
CA ILE A 56 2.71 -1.62 -13.83
C ILE A 56 1.58 -1.12 -12.93
N ARG A 57 0.32 -1.45 -13.29
CA ARG A 57 -0.87 -1.11 -12.50
C ARG A 57 -1.30 -2.31 -11.65
N VAL A 58 -1.06 -2.25 -10.35
CA VAL A 58 -1.36 -3.34 -9.41
C VAL A 58 -2.40 -2.92 -8.37
N ARG A 59 -2.93 -3.88 -7.60
CA ARG A 59 -3.76 -3.55 -6.44
C ARG A 59 -2.86 -2.92 -5.38
N ALA A 60 -3.40 -2.01 -4.58
CA ALA A 60 -2.62 -1.29 -3.57
C ALA A 60 -1.87 -2.23 -2.61
N PHE A 61 -2.51 -3.33 -2.21
CA PHE A 61 -1.94 -4.35 -1.33
C PHE A 61 -0.79 -5.15 -1.97
N ASP A 62 -0.72 -5.23 -3.30
CA ASP A 62 0.30 -6.01 -4.00
C ASP A 62 1.58 -5.20 -4.24
N VAL A 63 1.55 -3.86 -4.15
CA VAL A 63 2.71 -3.01 -4.45
C VAL A 63 3.91 -3.39 -3.59
N ALA A 64 3.72 -3.52 -2.28
CA ALA A 64 4.80 -3.87 -1.36
C ALA A 64 5.42 -5.24 -1.72
N THR A 65 4.59 -6.26 -1.93
CA THR A 65 5.04 -7.59 -2.36
C THR A 65 5.82 -7.53 -3.68
N PHE A 66 5.35 -6.77 -4.67
CA PHE A 66 6.04 -6.66 -5.95
C PHE A 66 7.43 -6.03 -5.83
N VAL A 67 7.57 -5.02 -4.97
CA VAL A 67 8.86 -4.38 -4.71
C VAL A 67 9.79 -5.29 -3.90
N ALA A 68 9.29 -5.88 -2.80
CA ALA A 68 10.07 -6.74 -1.92
C ALA A 68 10.68 -7.95 -2.64
N PHE A 69 9.92 -8.56 -3.57
CA PHE A 69 10.37 -9.75 -4.30
C PHE A 69 10.91 -9.45 -5.71
N GLY A 70 11.14 -8.17 -6.04
CA GLY A 70 11.82 -7.76 -7.27
C GLY A 70 11.01 -7.86 -8.56
N ALA A 71 9.69 -8.07 -8.48
CA ALA A 71 8.79 -7.93 -9.64
C ALA A 71 8.65 -6.47 -10.11
N ALA A 72 8.91 -5.52 -9.20
CA ALA A 72 9.13 -4.11 -9.49
C ALA A 72 10.35 -3.59 -8.71
N GLN A 73 11.10 -2.64 -9.28
CA GLN A 73 12.25 -2.03 -8.60
C GLN A 73 11.84 -0.83 -7.75
N LEU A 74 10.71 -0.20 -8.08
CA LEU A 74 10.17 0.97 -7.40
C LEU A 74 8.66 0.81 -7.22
N GLY A 75 8.08 1.45 -6.21
CA GLY A 75 6.64 1.43 -6.03
C GLY A 75 6.12 2.59 -5.19
N ILE A 76 4.87 2.98 -5.44
CA ILE A 76 4.13 3.90 -4.58
C ILE A 76 3.15 3.09 -3.74
N ALA A 77 3.41 2.98 -2.43
CA ALA A 77 2.56 2.22 -1.52
C ALA A 77 1.98 3.14 -0.43
N GLY A 78 0.77 2.81 0.03
CA GLY A 78 0.22 3.42 1.23
C GLY A 78 0.99 2.97 2.48
N ASN A 79 1.10 3.86 3.47
CA ASN A 79 1.80 3.53 4.71
C ASN A 79 1.11 2.39 5.49
N ASP A 80 -0.21 2.27 5.36
CA ASP A 80 -1.00 1.15 5.88
C ASP A 80 -0.53 -0.21 5.32
N VAL A 81 -0.23 -0.26 4.01
CA VAL A 81 0.28 -1.47 3.35
C VAL A 81 1.71 -1.76 3.80
N LEU A 82 2.57 -0.75 3.85
CA LEU A 82 3.96 -0.92 4.31
C LEU A 82 4.01 -1.43 5.75
N MET A 83 3.21 -0.84 6.65
CA MET A 83 3.12 -1.29 8.04
C MET A 83 2.58 -2.72 8.16
N GLU A 84 1.62 -3.12 7.33
CA GLU A 84 1.01 -4.45 7.42
C GLU A 84 1.96 -5.57 6.98
N PHE A 85 2.68 -5.36 5.89
CA PHE A 85 3.59 -6.36 5.35
C PHE A 85 4.97 -6.32 6.02
N ASP A 86 5.48 -5.14 6.33
CA ASP A 86 6.74 -4.91 7.05
C ASP A 86 7.93 -5.72 6.47
N TYR A 87 8.00 -5.79 5.13
CA TYR A 87 9.08 -6.50 4.44
C TYR A 87 10.42 -5.79 4.68
N ALA A 88 11.41 -6.52 5.18
CA ALA A 88 12.75 -6.00 5.46
C ALA A 88 13.50 -5.57 4.19
N GLU A 89 13.08 -6.08 3.03
CA GLU A 89 13.62 -5.77 1.71
C GLU A 89 13.20 -4.38 1.20
N ILE A 90 12.17 -3.76 1.80
CA ILE A 90 11.65 -2.47 1.33
C ILE A 90 12.34 -1.32 2.06
N TYR A 91 12.87 -0.40 1.27
CA TYR A 91 13.31 0.92 1.74
C TYR A 91 12.32 1.99 1.29
N ALA A 92 11.74 2.74 2.23
CA ALA A 92 10.76 3.79 1.99
C ALA A 92 11.30 5.19 2.38
N PRO A 93 12.13 5.83 1.52
CA PRO A 93 12.82 7.08 1.87
C PRO A 93 11.96 8.35 1.78
N VAL A 94 10.83 8.31 1.06
CA VAL A 94 10.10 9.51 0.68
C VAL A 94 8.63 9.36 1.04
N ASP A 95 8.11 10.31 1.83
CA ASP A 95 6.68 10.56 1.98
C ASP A 95 6.23 11.52 0.87
N LEU A 96 5.35 11.04 -0.01
CA LEU A 96 4.82 11.82 -1.13
C LEU A 96 3.71 12.80 -0.70
N GLY A 97 3.23 12.72 0.54
CA GLY A 97 2.21 13.63 1.10
C GLY A 97 0.79 13.44 0.55
N ILE A 98 0.56 12.40 -0.25
CA ILE A 98 -0.71 12.02 -0.89
C ILE A 98 -1.42 10.87 -0.17
N GLY A 99 -2.69 10.63 -0.49
CA GLY A 99 -3.43 9.47 0.02
C GLY A 99 -3.68 9.50 1.54
N ARG A 100 -3.71 10.70 2.13
CA ARG A 100 -3.84 10.89 3.59
C ARG A 100 -5.08 10.17 4.15
N CYS A 101 -4.84 9.31 5.13
CA CYS A 101 -5.85 8.55 5.85
C CYS A 101 -5.37 8.25 7.28
N ARG A 102 -6.22 7.59 8.07
CA ARG A 102 -5.86 7.04 9.39
C ARG A 102 -6.41 5.64 9.53
N LEU A 103 -5.66 4.76 10.19
CA LEU A 103 -6.21 3.49 10.70
C LEU A 103 -6.98 3.77 11.99
N SER A 104 -8.16 3.19 12.13
CA SER A 104 -9.05 3.38 13.29
C SER A 104 -9.59 2.03 13.75
N VAL A 105 -9.71 1.86 15.05
CA VAL A 105 -10.55 0.80 15.65
C VAL A 105 -11.97 1.33 15.69
N ALA A 106 -12.94 0.50 15.33
CA ALA A 106 -14.35 0.86 15.31
C ALA A 106 -15.19 -0.31 15.83
N GLU A 107 -16.28 0.03 16.51
CA GLU A 107 -17.26 -0.90 17.03
C GLU A 107 -18.69 -0.35 16.80
N PRO A 108 -19.73 -1.19 16.89
CA PRO A 108 -21.11 -0.71 16.87
C PRO A 108 -21.39 0.27 18.01
N LYS A 109 -22.11 1.36 17.73
CA LYS A 109 -22.43 2.38 18.75
C LYS A 109 -23.10 1.81 20.00
N ALA A 110 -24.01 0.85 19.83
CA ALA A 110 -24.69 0.21 20.95
C ALA A 110 -23.73 -0.58 21.87
N LEU A 111 -22.63 -1.12 21.33
CA LEU A 111 -21.62 -1.82 22.14
C LEU A 111 -20.82 -0.82 22.98
N SER A 112 -20.43 0.30 22.37
CA SER A 112 -19.61 1.35 23.02
C SER A 112 -20.25 1.99 24.27
N GLU A 113 -21.56 1.86 24.45
CA GLU A 113 -22.27 2.35 25.64
C GLU A 113 -21.97 1.52 26.89
N THR A 114 -21.60 0.26 26.69
CA THR A 114 -21.34 -0.72 27.77
C THR A 114 -19.93 -1.26 27.79
N ASP A 115 -19.17 -1.08 26.70
CA ASP A 115 -17.83 -1.64 26.57
C ASP A 115 -16.79 -0.77 27.30
N ASP A 116 -15.89 -1.42 28.04
CA ASP A 116 -14.77 -0.78 28.72
C ASP A 116 -13.46 -1.38 28.24
N THR A 117 -12.81 -0.65 27.34
CA THR A 117 -11.53 -1.05 26.72
C THR A 117 -10.41 -1.38 27.73
N ARG A 118 -10.50 -0.90 28.98
CA ARG A 118 -9.50 -1.19 30.03
C ARG A 118 -9.63 -2.59 30.60
N LEU A 119 -10.79 -3.22 30.43
CA LEU A 119 -11.09 -4.57 30.91
C LEU A 119 -10.76 -5.64 29.86
N TRP A 120 -10.34 -5.23 28.66
CA TRP A 120 -10.03 -6.15 27.59
C TRP A 120 -8.77 -6.95 27.91
N SER A 121 -8.92 -8.27 27.99
CA SER A 121 -7.81 -9.23 28.00
C SER A 121 -7.69 -9.96 26.67
N HIS A 122 -8.84 -10.28 26.05
CA HIS A 122 -8.94 -10.92 24.73
C HIS A 122 -10.07 -10.30 23.92
N ILE A 123 -9.83 -10.02 22.64
CA ILE A 123 -10.83 -9.49 21.71
C ILE A 123 -10.74 -10.16 20.34
N ARG A 124 -11.85 -10.16 19.59
CA ARG A 124 -11.88 -10.57 18.18
C ARG A 124 -12.05 -9.35 17.30
N VAL A 125 -11.15 -9.18 16.33
CA VAL A 125 -11.15 -8.01 15.44
C VAL A 125 -11.21 -8.48 13.99
N ALA A 126 -12.29 -8.12 13.29
CA ALA A 126 -12.38 -8.34 11.86
C ALA A 126 -11.62 -7.22 11.13
N THR A 127 -10.56 -7.56 10.40
CA THR A 127 -9.63 -6.57 9.84
C THR A 127 -8.96 -7.07 8.58
N LYS A 128 -8.65 -6.15 7.67
CA LYS A 128 -7.74 -6.43 6.55
C LYS A 128 -6.26 -6.40 6.96
N TYR A 129 -5.96 -5.82 8.12
CA TYR A 129 -4.61 -5.53 8.63
C TYR A 129 -4.31 -6.33 9.90
N PRO A 130 -4.25 -7.67 9.87
CA PRO A 130 -4.05 -8.50 11.06
C PRO A 130 -2.73 -8.18 11.80
N ASN A 131 -1.63 -7.92 11.10
CA ASN A 131 -0.34 -7.66 11.76
C ASN A 131 -0.35 -6.31 12.49
N VAL A 132 -0.82 -5.24 11.83
CA VAL A 132 -0.95 -3.92 12.46
C VAL A 132 -1.92 -3.98 13.63
N THR A 133 -3.04 -4.68 13.46
CA THR A 133 -4.06 -4.83 14.51
C THR A 133 -3.51 -5.57 15.72
N SER A 134 -2.83 -6.70 15.51
CA SER A 134 -2.22 -7.48 16.58
C SER A 134 -1.19 -6.64 17.36
N ARG A 135 -0.29 -5.93 16.67
CA ARG A 135 0.68 -5.03 17.33
C ARG A 135 0.01 -3.89 18.09
N HIS A 136 -1.05 -3.31 17.55
CA HIS A 136 -1.78 -2.22 18.21
C HIS A 136 -2.37 -2.65 19.57
N PHE A 137 -2.94 -3.85 19.63
CA PHE A 137 -3.52 -4.38 20.87
C PHE A 137 -2.48 -4.99 21.81
N ALA A 138 -1.44 -5.64 21.28
CA ALA A 138 -0.32 -6.14 22.08
C ALA A 138 0.38 -5.03 22.87
N ALA A 139 0.54 -3.83 22.27
CA ALA A 139 1.10 -2.66 22.95
C ALA A 139 0.25 -2.18 24.16
N ARG A 140 -1.00 -2.64 24.29
CA ARG A 140 -1.93 -2.37 25.39
C ARG A 140 -2.08 -3.55 26.35
N GLY A 141 -1.32 -4.64 26.14
CA GLY A 141 -1.48 -5.88 26.91
C GLY A 141 -2.75 -6.67 26.56
N VAL A 142 -3.38 -6.39 25.42
CA VAL A 142 -4.61 -7.07 24.98
C VAL A 142 -4.27 -8.09 23.89
N GLN A 143 -4.73 -9.33 24.04
CA GLN A 143 -4.64 -10.34 22.98
C GLN A 143 -5.74 -10.09 21.93
N ALA A 144 -5.34 -9.82 20.68
CA ALA A 144 -6.29 -9.67 19.58
C ALA A 144 -6.27 -10.90 18.65
N GLU A 145 -7.39 -11.61 18.61
CA GLU A 145 -7.68 -12.62 17.61
C GLU A 145 -8.19 -11.93 16.33
N CYS A 146 -7.32 -11.85 15.32
CA CYS A 146 -7.62 -11.17 14.07
C CYS A 146 -8.33 -12.10 13.09
N ILE A 147 -9.55 -11.75 12.69
CA ILE A 147 -10.29 -12.40 11.62
C ILE A 147 -10.02 -11.63 10.32
N LYS A 148 -9.20 -12.23 9.43
CA LYS A 148 -8.79 -11.57 8.19
C LYS A 148 -9.98 -11.40 7.23
N LEU A 149 -10.18 -10.16 6.75
CA LEU A 149 -11.13 -9.80 5.70
C LEU A 149 -10.38 -9.36 4.42
N ASN A 150 -10.94 -9.62 3.23
CA ASN A 150 -10.32 -9.32 1.92
C ASN A 150 -10.81 -8.01 1.29
#